data_AF-A0A6G0RKI3-F1
#
_entry.id   AF-A0A6G0RKI3-F1
#
_cell.length_a   1.000
_cell.length_b   1.000
_cell.length_c   1.000
_cell.angle_alpha   90.00
_cell.angle_beta   90.00
_cell.angle_gamma   90.00
#
_symmetry.space_group_name_H-M   'P 1'
#
loop_
_entity.id
_entity.type
_entity.pdbx_description
1 polymer ?
#
loop_
_entity_poly.entity_id
_entity_poly.type
_entity_poly.pdbx_seq_one_letter_code
_entity_poly.pdbx_strand_id
1 'polypeptide(L)'
;MFLRPQTKEEIEGFEPDFTIVNACKVTNKDYKKHGLNSEVFVAFNIEKDVAVIGGTWYGGEMKKGIFSMMNYWLPLDGIMAMHCSANKGKHGDTALFFRLSGTGKTSLSADPHRFLIGDDEHGWGDEGIFNFEGGCYAKTINLCAENESDIYNAIKRDALLENTFVDAESKEPDFYNTSKTAACRTRSTTSRTTSRRRALSDGQAMYHFLSGYAAKVAGTERGVTEPTATFSACFGGAFLPLHPTKYADLLQQKLQKHSTSVYLVNSSFGPKV
;
A
#
# COMPACT_ATOMS: atom_id res chain seq x y z
N MET A 1 3.41 5.83 -11.08
CA MET A 1 3.04 4.72 -10.20
C MET A 1 3.13 3.38 -10.91
N PHE A 2 2.66 3.25 -12.15
CA PHE A 2 2.82 2.01 -12.92
C PHE A 2 4.19 1.91 -13.60
N LEU A 3 4.56 0.69 -13.99
CA LEU A 3 5.72 0.45 -14.84
C LEU A 3 5.55 1.20 -16.16
N ARG A 4 6.62 1.84 -16.61
CA ARG A 4 6.64 2.53 -17.91
C ARG A 4 7.16 1.55 -18.95
N PRO A 5 6.51 1.42 -20.12
CA PRO A 5 7.12 0.78 -21.27
C PRO A 5 8.51 1.36 -21.53
N GLN A 6 9.49 0.50 -21.78
CA GLN A 6 10.89 0.86 -21.97
C GLN A 6 11.22 1.10 -23.45
N THR A 7 10.45 0.51 -24.36
CA THR A 7 10.73 0.54 -25.78
C THR A 7 9.53 1.07 -26.57
N LYS A 8 9.77 1.50 -27.81
CA LYS A 8 8.72 1.98 -28.69
C LYS A 8 7.83 0.81 -29.14
N GLU A 9 8.45 -0.36 -29.29
CA GLU A 9 7.80 -1.61 -29.68
C GLU A 9 6.81 -2.09 -28.63
N GLU A 10 7.05 -1.83 -27.33
CA GLU A 10 6.08 -2.10 -26.26
C GLU A 10 4.85 -1.16 -26.30
N ILE A 11 4.96 -0.01 -26.98
CA ILE A 11 3.89 0.99 -27.11
C ILE A 11 3.15 0.82 -28.43
N GLU A 12 3.86 0.50 -29.52
CA GLU A 12 3.29 0.32 -30.84
C GLU A 12 2.37 -0.90 -30.88
N GLY A 13 1.07 -0.67 -31.10
CA GLY A 13 0.07 -1.75 -31.11
C GLY A 13 -0.31 -2.26 -29.73
N PHE A 14 0.01 -1.54 -28.65
CA PHE A 14 -0.43 -1.89 -27.30
C PHE A 14 -1.96 -1.92 -27.20
N GLU A 15 -2.51 -3.08 -26.85
CA GLU A 15 -3.91 -3.26 -26.51
C GLU A 15 -4.05 -3.40 -24.98
N PRO A 16 -4.88 -2.58 -24.32
CA PRO A 16 -5.00 -2.62 -22.87
C PRO A 16 -5.83 -3.82 -22.41
N ASP A 17 -5.27 -4.64 -21.52
CA ASP A 17 -6.01 -5.70 -20.82
C ASP A 17 -7.04 -5.13 -19.82
N PHE A 18 -6.85 -3.89 -19.37
CA PHE A 18 -7.79 -3.20 -18.48
C PHE A 18 -7.67 -1.68 -18.63
N THR A 19 -8.80 -0.99 -18.66
CA THR A 19 -8.86 0.46 -18.83
C THR A 19 -9.40 1.16 -17.59
N ILE A 20 -8.66 2.11 -17.02
CA ILE A 20 -9.19 3.03 -15.99
C ILE A 20 -9.56 4.36 -16.64
N VAL A 21 -10.83 4.72 -16.58
CA VAL A 21 -11.34 6.03 -16.97
C VAL A 21 -11.44 6.92 -15.73
N ASN A 22 -10.51 7.88 -15.61
CA ASN A 22 -10.57 8.89 -14.57
C ASN A 22 -11.45 10.08 -15.01
N ALA A 23 -12.70 10.06 -14.56
CA ALA A 23 -13.69 11.11 -14.75
C ALA A 23 -13.94 11.88 -13.44
N CYS A 24 -12.87 12.24 -12.70
CA CYS A 24 -12.93 12.90 -11.40
C CYS A 24 -13.87 14.13 -11.31
N LYS A 25 -14.09 14.84 -12.42
CA LYS A 25 -15.00 15.99 -12.53
C LYS A 25 -16.49 15.62 -12.58
N VAL A 26 -16.82 14.38 -12.92
CA VAL A 26 -18.19 13.89 -13.08
C VAL A 26 -18.68 13.32 -11.76
N THR A 27 -19.89 13.72 -11.33
CA THR A 27 -20.57 13.13 -10.17
C THR A 27 -21.92 12.55 -10.59
N ASN A 28 -22.39 11.53 -9.84
CA ASN A 28 -23.71 10.95 -10.06
C ASN A 28 -24.74 11.62 -9.12
N LYS A 29 -25.48 12.61 -9.62
CA LYS A 29 -26.52 13.30 -8.82
C LYS A 29 -27.70 12.40 -8.45
N ASP A 30 -27.95 11.35 -9.23
CA ASP A 30 -29.05 10.39 -9.02
C ASP A 30 -28.59 9.14 -8.25
N TYR A 31 -27.47 9.21 -7.51
CA TYR A 31 -26.87 8.07 -6.82
C TYR A 31 -27.85 7.26 -5.94
N LYS A 32 -28.78 7.93 -5.26
CA LYS A 32 -29.82 7.28 -4.44
C LYS A 32 -30.75 6.40 -5.27
N LYS A 33 -31.14 6.85 -6.47
CA LYS A 33 -31.98 6.08 -7.40
C LYS A 33 -31.25 4.82 -7.89
N HIS A 34 -29.93 4.90 -8.02
CA HIS A 34 -29.09 3.78 -8.45
C HIS A 34 -28.62 2.88 -7.29
N GLY A 35 -29.07 3.13 -6.05
CA GLY A 35 -28.67 2.34 -4.88
C GLY A 35 -27.21 2.51 -4.46
N LEU A 36 -26.56 3.60 -4.85
CA LEU A 36 -25.18 3.89 -4.50
C LEU A 36 -25.09 4.65 -3.17
N ASN A 37 -23.89 4.65 -2.57
CA ASN A 37 -23.62 5.31 -1.28
C ASN A 37 -23.57 6.85 -1.38
N SER A 38 -23.04 7.39 -2.49
CA SER A 38 -22.85 8.84 -2.66
C SER A 38 -22.76 9.22 -4.15
N GLU A 39 -22.65 10.53 -4.42
CA GLU A 39 -22.40 11.03 -5.78
C GLU A 39 -21.00 10.69 -6.32
N VAL A 40 -20.07 10.31 -5.43
CA VAL A 40 -18.73 9.79 -5.75
C VAL A 40 -18.84 8.29 -6.00
N PHE A 41 -18.16 7.82 -7.03
CA PHE A 41 -18.13 6.41 -7.40
C PHE A 41 -16.76 5.98 -7.91
N VAL A 42 -16.36 4.77 -7.54
CA VAL A 42 -15.23 4.04 -8.09
C VAL A 42 -15.77 2.67 -8.44
N ALA A 43 -16.07 2.46 -9.72
CA ALA A 43 -16.80 1.29 -10.19
C ALA A 43 -15.93 0.45 -11.12
N PHE A 44 -15.99 -0.87 -10.99
CA PHE A 44 -15.24 -1.84 -11.78
C PHE A 44 -16.20 -2.75 -12.52
N ASN A 45 -15.91 -3.03 -13.78
CA ASN A 45 -16.58 -4.04 -14.57
C ASN A 45 -15.52 -4.98 -15.15
N ILE A 46 -15.44 -6.19 -14.59
CA ILE A 46 -14.44 -7.19 -14.96
C ILE A 46 -14.77 -7.82 -16.33
N GLU A 47 -16.05 -7.96 -16.69
CA GLU A 47 -16.44 -8.52 -18.00
C GLU A 47 -16.13 -7.58 -19.18
N LYS A 48 -15.96 -6.30 -18.89
CA LYS A 48 -15.68 -5.24 -19.87
C LYS A 48 -14.29 -4.64 -19.71
N ASP A 49 -13.47 -5.22 -18.84
CA ASP A 49 -12.10 -4.79 -18.60
C ASP A 49 -11.96 -3.28 -18.37
N VAL A 50 -12.89 -2.70 -17.58
CA VAL A 50 -12.95 -1.25 -17.37
C VAL A 50 -13.29 -0.87 -15.94
N ALA A 51 -12.66 0.19 -15.44
CA ALA A 51 -13.07 0.90 -14.24
C ALA A 51 -13.34 2.38 -14.55
N VAL A 52 -14.29 2.97 -13.82
CA VAL A 52 -14.61 4.39 -13.92
C VAL A 52 -14.55 5.03 -12.53
N ILE A 53 -13.78 6.11 -12.43
CA ILE A 53 -13.60 6.91 -11.21
C ILE A 53 -14.31 8.25 -11.42
N GLY A 54 -15.27 8.60 -10.57
CA GLY A 54 -16.02 9.84 -10.64
C GLY A 54 -16.17 10.51 -9.27
N GLY A 55 -16.08 11.84 -9.25
CA GLY A 55 -16.29 12.68 -8.06
C GLY A 55 -15.15 12.70 -7.03
N THR A 56 -14.09 11.92 -7.26
CA THR A 56 -12.88 11.90 -6.42
C THR A 56 -11.64 12.27 -7.23
N TRP A 57 -10.77 13.06 -6.62
CA TRP A 57 -9.49 13.51 -7.19
C TRP A 57 -8.29 12.80 -6.57
N TYR A 58 -8.54 11.89 -5.64
CA TYR A 58 -7.49 11.20 -4.92
C TYR A 58 -6.72 10.26 -5.85
N GLY A 59 -5.42 10.47 -6.01
CA GLY A 59 -4.59 9.69 -6.92
C GLY A 59 -4.54 8.19 -6.58
N GLY A 60 -4.68 7.86 -5.30
CA GLY A 60 -4.68 6.49 -4.80
C GLY A 60 -5.78 5.60 -5.37
N GLU A 61 -6.91 6.16 -5.83
CA GLU A 61 -8.01 5.37 -6.42
C GLU A 61 -7.55 4.63 -7.69
N MET A 62 -6.70 5.26 -8.51
CA MET A 62 -6.18 4.63 -9.73
C MET A 62 -5.22 3.48 -9.40
N LYS A 63 -4.30 3.70 -8.45
CA LYS A 63 -3.34 2.67 -8.00
C LYS A 63 -4.07 1.49 -7.36
N LYS A 64 -4.91 1.77 -6.35
CA LYS A 64 -5.62 0.73 -5.59
C LYS A 64 -6.70 0.02 -6.39
N GLY A 65 -7.23 0.65 -7.43
CA GLY A 65 -8.10 0.00 -8.41
C GLY A 65 -7.39 -1.12 -9.16
N ILE A 66 -6.23 -0.84 -9.77
CA ILE A 66 -5.41 -1.89 -10.42
C ILE A 66 -4.99 -2.95 -9.41
N PHE A 67 -4.54 -2.56 -8.22
CA PHE A 67 -4.17 -3.53 -7.18
C PHE A 67 -5.31 -4.48 -6.83
N SER A 68 -6.55 -3.98 -6.77
CA SER A 68 -7.72 -4.81 -6.52
C SER A 68 -7.96 -5.81 -7.66
N MET A 69 -7.72 -5.41 -8.92
CA MET A 69 -7.82 -6.34 -10.06
C MET A 69 -6.68 -7.38 -10.05
N MET A 70 -5.46 -6.99 -9.68
CA MET A 70 -4.36 -7.95 -9.46
C MET A 70 -4.68 -8.94 -8.33
N ASN A 71 -5.33 -8.49 -7.25
CA ASN A 71 -5.85 -9.35 -6.20
C ASN A 71 -7.01 -10.24 -6.65
N TYR A 72 -7.64 -9.98 -7.80
CA TYR A 72 -8.64 -10.87 -8.40
C TYR A 72 -7.97 -11.94 -9.28
N TRP A 73 -7.22 -11.53 -10.31
CA TRP A 73 -6.69 -12.45 -11.31
C TRP A 73 -5.55 -13.32 -10.79
N LEU A 74 -4.54 -12.74 -10.14
CA LEU A 74 -3.34 -13.48 -9.76
C LEU A 74 -3.62 -14.68 -8.84
N PRO A 75 -4.47 -14.56 -7.79
CA PRO A 75 -4.78 -15.71 -6.95
C PRO A 75 -5.53 -16.83 -7.67
N LEU A 76 -6.29 -16.52 -8.73
CA LEU A 76 -6.94 -17.53 -9.57
C LEU A 76 -5.90 -18.36 -10.33
N ASP A 77 -4.79 -17.73 -10.73
CA ASP A 77 -3.64 -18.36 -11.40
C ASP A 77 -2.58 -18.91 -10.43
N GLY A 78 -2.88 -18.98 -9.13
CA GLY A 78 -1.96 -19.52 -8.12
C GLY A 78 -0.81 -18.58 -7.74
N ILE A 79 -0.86 -17.33 -8.17
CA ILE A 79 0.11 -16.29 -7.81
C ILE A 79 -0.44 -15.50 -6.61
N MET A 80 0.35 -15.38 -5.54
CA MET A 80 -0.10 -14.62 -4.38
C MET A 80 0.06 -13.12 -4.62
N ALA A 81 -1.04 -12.37 -4.66
CA ALA A 81 -1.01 -10.92 -4.59
C ALA A 81 -0.99 -10.44 -3.13
N MET A 82 -0.17 -9.43 -2.83
CA MET A 82 0.20 -9.06 -1.46
C MET A 82 0.21 -7.56 -1.25
N HIS A 83 -0.39 -7.11 -0.13
CA HIS A 83 -0.29 -5.73 0.35
C HIS A 83 0.86 -5.61 1.37
N CYS A 84 2.09 -5.54 0.88
CA CYS A 84 3.30 -5.51 1.69
C CYS A 84 4.37 -4.63 1.04
N SER A 85 5.35 -4.18 1.83
CA SER A 85 6.63 -3.78 1.24
C SER A 85 7.58 -4.97 1.14
N ALA A 86 8.59 -4.88 0.27
CA ALA A 86 9.57 -5.93 0.08
C ALA A 86 10.99 -5.36 -0.17
N ASN A 87 12.00 -6.02 0.41
CA ASN A 87 13.40 -5.70 0.15
C ASN A 87 14.30 -6.95 0.12
N LYS A 88 15.46 -6.83 -0.51
CA LYS A 88 16.42 -7.91 -0.75
C LYS A 88 17.77 -7.60 -0.12
N GLY A 89 18.31 -8.53 0.66
CA GLY A 89 19.65 -8.42 1.21
C GLY A 89 20.72 -8.70 0.17
N LYS A 90 21.97 -8.34 0.48
CA LYS A 90 23.12 -8.53 -0.42
C LYS A 90 23.38 -9.98 -0.83
N HIS A 91 22.92 -10.93 0.00
CA HIS A 91 23.05 -12.37 -0.25
C HIS A 91 21.81 -12.99 -0.90
N GLY A 92 20.84 -12.16 -1.31
CA GLY A 92 19.65 -12.59 -2.03
C GLY A 92 18.44 -12.94 -1.17
N ASP A 93 18.57 -12.92 0.16
CA ASP A 93 17.47 -13.12 1.10
C ASP A 93 16.43 -12.01 0.94
N THR A 94 15.15 -12.39 0.80
CA THR A 94 14.05 -11.43 0.60
C THR A 94 13.20 -11.35 1.87
N ALA A 95 12.79 -10.14 2.24
CA ALA A 95 11.89 -9.90 3.37
C ALA A 95 10.62 -9.20 2.88
N LEU A 96 9.48 -9.63 3.42
CA LEU A 96 8.14 -9.09 3.17
C LEU A 96 7.57 -8.47 4.45
N PHE A 97 6.95 -7.30 4.34
CA PHE A 97 6.40 -6.56 5.49
C PHE A 97 4.90 -6.25 5.28
N PHE A 98 4.04 -7.12 5.81
CA PHE A 98 2.58 -6.95 5.77
C PHE A 98 2.09 -5.98 6.85
N ARG A 99 1.43 -4.90 6.44
CA ARG A 99 0.95 -3.83 7.32
C ARG A 99 -0.09 -2.96 6.60
N LEU A 100 -0.94 -2.25 7.35
CA LEU A 100 -1.84 -1.24 6.79
C LEU A 100 -1.10 0.04 6.42
N SER A 101 -1.69 0.83 5.51
CA SER A 101 -1.12 2.10 5.08
C SER A 101 -0.83 3.03 6.26
N GLY A 102 0.34 3.66 6.26
CA GLY A 102 0.77 4.57 7.34
C GLY A 102 1.13 3.90 8.67
N THR A 103 1.27 2.57 8.71
CA THR A 103 1.82 1.88 9.89
C THR A 103 3.30 1.51 9.74
N GLY A 104 4.05 2.19 8.86
CA GLY A 104 5.51 2.05 8.76
C GLY A 104 6.04 0.99 7.79
N LYS A 105 5.28 0.60 6.75
CA LYS A 105 5.78 -0.28 5.66
C LYS A 105 7.00 0.29 4.98
N THR A 106 6.85 1.51 4.44
CA THR A 106 7.86 2.20 3.66
C THR A 106 9.14 2.43 4.48
N SER A 107 8.99 2.93 5.71
CA SER A 107 10.13 3.20 6.60
C SER A 107 10.89 1.94 7.03
N LEU A 108 10.21 0.78 7.16
CA LEU A 108 10.89 -0.50 7.48
C LEU A 108 11.55 -1.15 6.27
N SER A 109 11.00 -0.95 5.06
CA SER A 109 11.59 -1.49 3.83
C SER A 109 12.77 -0.68 3.32
N ALA A 110 12.81 0.63 3.61
CA ALA A 110 13.89 1.56 3.28
C ALA A 110 15.08 1.39 4.24
N ASP A 111 15.66 0.19 4.26
CA ASP A 111 16.87 -0.13 5.01
C ASP A 111 18.11 0.17 4.14
N PRO A 112 19.06 1.02 4.59
CA PRO A 112 20.24 1.38 3.79
C PRO A 112 21.17 0.20 3.48
N HIS A 113 20.99 -0.94 4.13
CA HIS A 113 21.76 -2.16 3.90
C HIS A 113 21.07 -3.17 2.99
N ARG A 114 19.85 -2.87 2.51
CA ARG A 114 19.04 -3.76 1.66
C ARG A 114 18.55 -3.02 0.40
N PHE A 115 18.37 -3.76 -0.68
CA PHE A 115 17.83 -3.24 -1.93
C PHE A 115 16.30 -3.25 -1.87
N LEU A 116 15.66 -2.09 -2.04
CA LEU A 116 14.21 -1.99 -2.11
C LEU A 116 13.68 -2.70 -3.37
N ILE A 117 12.69 -3.58 -3.21
CA ILE A 117 11.93 -4.17 -4.32
C ILE A 117 10.70 -3.30 -4.61
N GLY A 118 9.98 -2.89 -3.56
CA GLY A 118 8.86 -1.95 -3.62
C GLY A 118 8.25 -1.71 -2.25
N ASP A 119 7.39 -0.71 -2.11
CA ASP A 119 6.90 -0.23 -0.81
C ASP A 119 5.47 -0.68 -0.44
N ASP A 120 4.70 -1.25 -1.37
CA ASP A 120 3.27 -1.45 -1.09
C ASP A 120 2.58 -2.67 -1.74
N GLU A 121 2.91 -3.01 -2.99
CA GLU A 121 2.15 -4.00 -3.78
C GLU A 121 3.06 -5.00 -4.52
N HIS A 122 3.00 -6.28 -4.13
CA HIS A 122 3.84 -7.34 -4.67
C HIS A 122 3.07 -8.59 -5.05
N GLY A 123 3.62 -9.34 -6.00
CA GLY A 123 3.25 -10.70 -6.33
C GLY A 123 4.29 -11.70 -5.83
N TRP A 124 3.87 -12.92 -5.48
CA TRP A 124 4.74 -14.06 -5.24
C TRP A 124 4.38 -15.20 -6.20
N GLY A 125 5.11 -15.25 -7.32
CA GLY A 125 5.00 -16.28 -8.34
C GLY A 125 5.89 -17.49 -8.03
N ASP A 126 6.16 -18.33 -9.02
CA ASP A 126 7.07 -19.47 -8.84
C ASP A 126 8.55 -19.08 -8.90
N GLU A 127 8.88 -18.02 -9.65
CA GLU A 127 10.25 -17.52 -9.78
C GLU A 127 10.65 -16.53 -8.67
N GLY A 128 9.69 -16.10 -7.84
CA GLY A 128 9.96 -15.26 -6.68
C GLY A 128 8.97 -14.11 -6.51
N ILE A 129 9.47 -13.06 -5.85
CA ILE A 129 8.70 -11.87 -5.48
C ILE A 129 8.95 -10.77 -6.51
N PHE A 130 7.89 -10.13 -6.99
CA PHE A 130 7.97 -9.05 -7.97
C PHE A 130 7.05 -7.88 -7.58
N ASN A 131 7.44 -6.66 -7.95
CA ASN A 131 6.69 -5.44 -7.68
C ASN A 131 5.63 -5.23 -8.78
N PHE A 132 4.43 -4.76 -8.42
CA PHE A 132 3.43 -4.34 -9.41
C PHE A 132 3.68 -2.91 -9.92
N GLU A 133 4.46 -2.14 -9.16
CA GLU A 133 4.59 -0.70 -9.35
C GLU A 133 5.91 -0.31 -10.03
N GLY A 134 5.89 0.83 -10.71
CA GLY A 134 7.07 1.53 -11.22
C GLY A 134 7.45 2.77 -10.41
N GLY A 135 6.88 2.96 -9.22
CA GLY A 135 7.17 4.07 -8.32
C GLY A 135 6.70 3.80 -6.89
N CYS A 136 6.86 4.79 -6.01
CA CYS A 136 6.47 4.74 -4.60
C CYS A 136 5.50 5.88 -4.29
N TYR A 137 4.42 5.59 -3.55
CA TYR A 137 3.41 6.58 -3.15
C TYR A 137 3.48 6.79 -1.64
N ALA A 138 4.59 7.41 -1.22
CA ALA A 138 4.95 7.60 0.18
C ALA A 138 4.11 8.69 0.86
N LYS A 139 3.88 8.52 2.16
CA LYS A 139 3.35 9.60 3.02
C LYS A 139 4.48 10.58 3.33
N THR A 140 4.19 11.87 3.24
CA THR A 140 5.19 12.92 3.48
C THR A 140 4.98 13.65 4.82
N ILE A 141 4.05 13.21 5.66
CA ILE A 141 3.78 13.87 6.94
C ILE A 141 4.93 13.65 7.94
N ASN A 142 5.41 14.73 8.55
CA ASN A 142 6.60 14.77 9.41
C ASN A 142 7.87 14.25 8.73
N LEU A 143 7.91 14.25 7.38
CA LEU A 143 9.08 13.82 6.63
C LEU A 143 10.24 14.79 6.92
N CYS A 144 11.39 14.23 7.29
CA CYS A 144 12.61 15.00 7.48
C CYS A 144 13.81 14.24 6.90
N ALA A 145 14.79 14.99 6.40
CA ALA A 145 15.96 14.43 5.73
C ALA A 145 16.80 13.54 6.67
N GLU A 146 16.79 13.81 7.97
CA GLU A 146 17.56 13.06 8.97
C GLU A 146 17.01 11.66 9.22
N ASN A 147 15.68 11.50 9.18
CA ASN A 147 15.03 10.23 9.53
C ASN A 147 14.75 9.36 8.31
N GLU A 148 14.42 9.97 7.17
CA GLU A 148 13.97 9.28 5.95
C GLU A 148 14.63 9.89 4.71
N SER A 149 15.97 9.92 4.70
CA SER A 149 16.78 10.59 3.67
C SER A 149 16.44 10.14 2.25
N ASP A 150 16.18 8.86 2.03
CA ASP A 150 15.90 8.33 0.69
C ASP A 150 14.57 8.84 0.14
N ILE A 151 13.55 8.92 0.98
CA ILE A 151 12.23 9.47 0.62
C ILE A 151 12.35 10.97 0.40
N TYR A 152 13.04 11.68 1.31
CA TYR A 152 13.27 13.12 1.18
C TYR A 152 14.00 13.48 -0.12
N ASN A 153 15.08 12.77 -0.44
CA ASN A 153 15.90 12.99 -1.64
C ASN A 153 15.19 12.58 -2.95
N ALA A 154 14.14 11.75 -2.86
CA ALA A 154 13.30 11.40 -4.00
C ALA A 154 12.33 12.54 -4.39
N ILE A 155 12.06 13.49 -3.49
CA ILE A 155 11.22 14.66 -3.76
C ILE A 155 12.05 15.71 -4.52
N LYS A 156 11.95 15.65 -5.84
CA LYS A 156 12.59 16.57 -6.79
C LYS A 156 11.77 16.64 -8.08
N ARG A 157 12.27 17.31 -9.12
CA ARG A 157 11.64 17.33 -10.45
C ARG A 157 11.20 15.92 -10.85
N ASP A 158 9.99 15.82 -11.38
CA ASP A 158 9.26 14.58 -11.76
C ASP A 158 8.55 13.84 -10.61
N ALA A 159 8.79 14.21 -9.35
CA ALA A 159 7.91 13.83 -8.25
C ALA A 159 6.62 14.67 -8.24
N LEU A 160 5.53 14.11 -7.72
CA LEU A 160 4.26 14.81 -7.54
C LEU A 160 3.86 14.79 -6.07
N LEU A 161 3.88 15.96 -5.44
CA LEU A 161 3.34 16.13 -4.08
C LEU A 161 1.82 16.25 -4.15
N GLU A 162 1.13 15.54 -3.28
CA GLU A 162 -0.32 15.56 -3.18
C GLU A 162 -0.73 16.04 -1.78
N ASN A 163 -1.55 17.10 -1.72
CA ASN A 163 -2.06 17.71 -0.49
C ASN A 163 -1.01 18.26 0.49
N THR A 164 0.28 18.25 0.16
CA THR A 164 1.35 18.91 0.93
C THR A 164 1.22 20.43 0.85
N PHE A 165 1.42 21.13 1.96
CA PHE A 165 1.50 22.59 1.96
C PHE A 165 2.81 23.03 1.33
N VAL A 166 2.78 24.18 0.67
CA VAL A 166 3.97 24.82 0.11
C VAL A 166 4.06 26.19 0.74
N ASP A 167 5.21 26.49 1.33
CA ASP A 167 5.46 27.80 1.91
C ASP A 167 5.46 28.87 0.82
N ALA A 168 4.77 29.98 1.10
CA ALA A 168 4.51 30.99 0.08
C ALA A 168 5.77 31.75 -0.34
N GLU A 169 6.75 31.89 0.55
CA GLU A 169 7.97 32.67 0.34
C GLU A 169 9.10 31.79 -0.19
N SER A 170 9.48 30.74 0.55
CA SER A 170 10.56 29.82 0.21
C SER A 170 10.20 28.87 -0.94
N LYS A 171 8.91 28.66 -1.22
CA LYS A 171 8.40 27.64 -2.16
C LYS A 171 8.73 26.21 -1.76
N GLU A 172 9.20 25.99 -0.55
CA GLU A 172 9.52 24.67 -0.03
C GLU A 172 8.27 23.97 0.52
N PRO A 173 8.20 22.62 0.43
CA PRO A 173 7.12 21.86 1.06
C PRO A 173 7.15 21.96 2.59
N ASP A 174 6.00 22.24 3.20
CA ASP A 174 5.80 22.14 4.65
C ASP A 174 5.22 20.77 5.00
N PHE A 175 6.10 19.86 5.42
CA PHE A 175 5.76 18.50 5.81
C PHE A 175 5.15 18.38 7.21
N TYR A 176 5.04 19.47 7.98
CA TYR A 176 4.52 19.45 9.36
C TYR A 176 3.10 20.02 9.46
N ASN A 177 2.65 20.75 8.44
CA ASN A 177 1.31 21.32 8.39
C ASN A 177 0.24 20.29 7.99
N THR A 178 -0.66 20.00 8.93
CA THR A 178 -1.74 19.01 8.81
C THR A 178 -3.13 19.63 8.58
N SER A 179 -3.23 20.93 8.32
CA SER A 179 -4.54 21.62 8.31
C SER A 179 -5.51 21.16 7.21
N LYS A 180 -5.02 20.59 6.09
CA LYS A 180 -5.85 19.99 5.02
C LYS A 180 -6.31 18.56 5.32
N THR A 181 -5.50 17.81 6.05
CA THR A 181 -5.74 16.40 6.37
C THR A 181 -5.12 16.07 7.72
N ALA A 182 -5.98 15.77 8.70
CA ALA A 182 -5.53 15.37 10.03
C ALA A 182 -4.69 14.09 9.92
N ALA A 183 -3.45 14.15 10.42
CA ALA A 183 -2.61 12.99 10.64
C ALA A 183 -2.17 12.99 12.10
N CYS A 184 -2.29 11.83 12.75
CA CYS A 184 -1.78 11.65 14.10
C CYS A 184 -0.25 11.83 14.10
N ARG A 185 0.26 12.57 15.08
CA ARG A 185 1.69 12.77 15.33
C ARG A 185 2.40 11.42 15.51
N THR A 186 3.27 11.04 14.59
CA THR A 186 4.33 10.06 14.87
C THR A 186 5.65 10.80 14.92
N ARG A 187 5.99 11.31 16.11
CA ARG A 187 7.33 11.81 16.40
C ARG A 187 8.23 10.60 16.56
N SER A 188 9.13 10.34 15.61
CA SER A 188 10.32 9.51 15.85
C SER A 188 11.33 10.34 16.63
N THR A 189 11.02 10.65 17.89
CA THR A 189 12.11 10.83 18.85
C THR A 189 12.74 9.46 19.01
N THR A 190 14.04 9.38 18.77
CA THR A 190 14.95 8.28 19.14
C THR A 190 14.88 8.02 20.65
N SER A 191 13.73 7.54 21.14
CA SER A 191 13.55 6.95 22.45
C SER A 191 13.24 5.48 22.23
N ARG A 192 14.31 4.68 22.08
CA ARG A 192 14.33 3.20 22.15
C ARG A 192 12.94 2.55 22.08
N THR A 193 12.38 2.41 20.89
CA THR A 193 11.31 1.46 20.62
C THR A 193 11.89 0.08 20.86
N THR A 194 11.55 -0.58 21.96
CA THR A 194 11.76 -2.03 22.07
C THR A 194 10.76 -2.69 21.13
N SER A 195 11.15 -2.92 19.88
CA SER A 195 10.39 -3.75 18.95
C SER A 195 10.34 -5.16 19.52
N ARG A 196 9.19 -5.52 20.12
CA ARG A 196 8.95 -6.89 20.56
C ARG A 196 8.63 -7.72 19.31
N ARG A 197 9.54 -8.63 18.96
CA ARG A 197 9.40 -9.59 17.87
C ARG A 197 9.05 -10.95 18.45
N ARG A 198 8.02 -11.59 17.90
CA ARG A 198 7.65 -12.98 18.24
C ARG A 198 7.72 -13.82 16.98
N ALA A 199 8.49 -14.90 17.00
CA ALA A 199 8.43 -15.94 15.98
C ALA A 199 7.09 -16.66 16.07
N LEU A 200 6.45 -16.90 14.93
CA LEU A 200 5.16 -17.57 14.83
C LEU A 200 5.33 -18.97 14.29
N SER A 201 4.50 -19.91 14.77
CA SER A 201 4.26 -21.17 14.04
C SER A 201 3.39 -20.92 12.80
N ASP A 202 3.34 -21.86 11.86
CA ASP A 202 2.52 -21.76 10.65
C ASP A 202 1.05 -21.45 10.95
N GLY A 203 0.46 -22.15 11.94
CA GLY A 203 -0.92 -21.89 12.36
C GLY A 203 -1.11 -20.49 12.94
N GLN A 204 -0.14 -19.99 13.71
CA GLN A 204 -0.17 -18.62 14.23
C GLN A 204 0.00 -17.59 13.11
N ALA A 205 0.86 -17.87 12.14
CA ALA A 205 1.07 -17.02 10.97
C ALA A 205 -0.25 -16.87 10.19
N MET A 206 -0.95 -17.97 9.90
CA MET A 206 -2.24 -17.92 9.20
C MET A 206 -3.32 -17.22 10.03
N TYR A 207 -3.39 -17.50 11.34
CA TYR A 207 -4.33 -16.83 12.24
C TYR A 207 -4.13 -15.31 12.23
N HIS A 208 -2.89 -14.84 12.39
CA HIS A 208 -2.58 -13.41 12.40
C HIS A 208 -2.76 -12.75 11.03
N PHE A 209 -2.44 -13.47 9.94
CA PHE A 209 -2.65 -12.98 8.59
C PHE A 209 -4.13 -12.80 8.26
N LEU A 210 -4.98 -13.78 8.59
CA LEU A 210 -6.43 -13.69 8.41
C LEU A 210 -7.06 -12.66 9.33
N SER A 211 -6.60 -12.57 10.58
CA SER A 211 -7.10 -11.56 11.52
C SER A 211 -6.75 -10.15 11.05
N GLY A 212 -5.51 -9.95 10.61
CA GLY A 212 -5.02 -8.65 10.15
C GLY A 212 -5.21 -7.52 11.15
N TYR A 213 -4.99 -7.82 12.44
CA TYR A 213 -5.14 -6.84 13.52
C TYR A 213 -4.09 -5.74 13.40
N ALA A 214 -4.54 -4.51 13.25
CA ALA A 214 -3.71 -3.32 13.08
C ALA A 214 -4.47 -2.05 13.50
N ALA A 215 -3.94 -0.88 13.17
CA ALA A 215 -4.63 0.40 13.35
C ALA A 215 -4.82 1.08 11.99
N LYS A 216 -6.04 1.57 11.72
CA LYS A 216 -6.25 2.58 10.68
C LYS A 216 -5.71 3.90 11.21
N VAL A 217 -4.84 4.55 10.45
CA VAL A 217 -4.28 5.85 10.84
C VAL A 217 -4.98 6.96 10.09
N ALA A 218 -4.96 8.15 10.67
CA ALA A 218 -5.66 9.29 10.10
C ALA A 218 -5.22 9.62 8.67
N GLY A 219 -6.19 10.00 7.83
CA GLY A 219 -6.00 10.32 6.41
C GLY A 219 -5.84 9.14 5.45
N THR A 220 -5.92 7.88 5.89
CA THR A 220 -5.94 6.72 4.95
C THR A 220 -7.30 6.49 4.32
N GLU A 221 -8.37 6.86 5.01
CA GLU A 221 -9.75 6.74 4.56
C GLU A 221 -10.49 8.02 4.95
N ARG A 222 -11.45 8.45 4.11
CA ARG A 222 -12.27 9.64 4.39
C ARG A 222 -13.02 9.45 5.70
N GLY A 223 -12.82 10.36 6.65
CA GLY A 223 -13.47 10.35 7.96
C GLY A 223 -12.65 9.74 9.11
N VAL A 224 -11.48 9.14 8.84
CA VAL A 224 -10.57 8.66 9.90
C VAL A 224 -9.66 9.79 10.36
N THR A 225 -9.83 10.26 11.60
CA THR A 225 -9.07 11.38 12.20
C THR A 225 -8.11 10.96 13.31
N GLU A 226 -8.34 9.79 13.93
CA GLU A 226 -7.51 9.25 15.01
C GLU A 226 -7.16 7.77 14.78
N PRO A 227 -6.03 7.27 15.32
CA PRO A 227 -5.68 5.86 15.21
C PRO A 227 -6.77 4.97 15.80
N THR A 228 -7.40 4.16 14.95
CA THR A 228 -8.50 3.28 15.34
C THR A 228 -8.11 1.83 15.12
N ALA A 229 -8.19 1.02 16.17
CA ALA A 229 -7.93 -0.42 16.08
C ALA A 229 -8.90 -1.06 15.07
N THR A 230 -8.38 -1.97 14.23
CA THR A 230 -9.17 -2.64 13.20
C THR A 230 -8.66 -4.05 12.94
N PHE A 231 -9.54 -4.88 12.40
CA PHE A 231 -9.20 -6.16 11.79
C PHE A 231 -9.38 -6.01 10.29
N SER A 232 -8.27 -6.04 9.56
CA SER A 232 -8.28 -5.91 8.10
C SER A 232 -7.61 -7.15 7.52
N ALA A 233 -8.43 -8.12 7.10
CA ALA A 233 -7.96 -9.41 6.64
C ALA A 233 -6.80 -9.29 5.64
N CYS A 234 -5.80 -10.16 5.76
CA CYS A 234 -4.58 -10.16 4.96
C CYS A 234 -3.78 -8.84 5.03
N PHE A 235 -4.04 -8.01 6.04
CA PHE A 235 -3.56 -6.62 6.15
C PHE A 235 -3.91 -5.74 4.96
N GLY A 236 -4.99 -6.05 4.24
CA GLY A 236 -5.36 -5.41 2.98
C GLY A 236 -6.83 -5.54 2.60
N GLY A 237 -7.72 -5.78 3.58
CA GLY A 237 -9.11 -6.17 3.37
C GLY A 237 -9.93 -5.25 2.45
N ALA A 238 -9.57 -3.96 2.35
CA ALA A 238 -10.22 -3.01 1.44
C ALA A 238 -9.96 -3.30 -0.05
N PHE A 239 -8.98 -4.15 -0.36
CA PHE A 239 -8.51 -4.43 -1.73
C PHE A 239 -8.69 -5.91 -2.13
N LEU A 240 -9.44 -6.69 -1.34
CA LEU A 240 -9.64 -8.12 -1.57
C LEU A 240 -10.99 -8.40 -2.23
N PRO A 241 -11.03 -8.66 -3.55
CA PRO A 241 -12.24 -9.09 -4.24
C PRO A 241 -12.59 -10.57 -3.98
N LEU A 242 -11.61 -11.40 -3.60
CA LEU A 242 -11.83 -12.81 -3.26
C LEU A 242 -11.93 -13.01 -1.75
N HIS A 243 -12.44 -14.17 -1.33
CA HIS A 243 -12.50 -14.51 0.09
C HIS A 243 -11.09 -14.57 0.70
N PRO A 244 -10.84 -14.00 1.91
CA PRO A 244 -9.51 -13.93 2.51
C PRO A 244 -8.76 -15.26 2.62
N THR A 245 -9.48 -16.38 2.76
CA THR A 245 -8.87 -17.71 2.82
C THR A 245 -8.10 -18.06 1.54
N LYS A 246 -8.53 -17.56 0.37
CA LYS A 246 -7.81 -17.80 -0.89
C LYS A 246 -6.38 -17.26 -0.83
N TYR A 247 -6.19 -16.07 -0.27
CA TYR A 247 -4.86 -15.47 -0.10
C TYR A 247 -4.07 -16.15 1.02
N ALA A 248 -4.74 -16.59 2.09
CA ALA A 248 -4.10 -17.31 3.19
C ALA A 248 -3.58 -18.69 2.75
N ASP A 249 -4.35 -19.43 1.94
CA ASP A 249 -3.94 -20.73 1.41
C ASP A 249 -2.70 -20.59 0.52
N LEU A 250 -2.66 -19.57 -0.35
CA LEU A 250 -1.49 -19.28 -1.18
C LEU A 250 -0.28 -18.89 -0.32
N LEU A 251 -0.47 -18.06 0.70
CA LEU A 251 0.61 -17.71 1.62
C LEU A 251 1.16 -18.95 2.31
N GLN A 252 0.30 -19.81 2.83
CA GLN A 252 0.71 -21.05 3.50
C GLN A 252 1.55 -21.93 2.57
N GLN A 253 1.10 -22.13 1.33
CA GLN A 253 1.83 -22.92 0.34
C GLN A 253 3.21 -22.33 0.05
N LYS A 254 3.32 -21.01 -0.11
CA LYS A 254 4.60 -20.34 -0.36
C LYS A 254 5.52 -20.42 0.87
N LEU A 255 5.01 -20.18 2.07
CA LEU A 255 5.79 -20.28 3.31
C LEU A 255 6.37 -21.68 3.51
N GLN A 256 5.57 -22.73 3.26
CA GLN A 256 5.99 -24.12 3.36
C GLN A 256 7.02 -24.49 2.29
N LYS A 257 6.73 -24.16 1.02
CA LYS A 257 7.63 -24.42 -0.13
C LYS A 257 9.02 -23.80 0.09
N HIS A 258 9.08 -22.62 0.69
CA HIS A 258 10.32 -21.86 0.86
C HIS A 258 10.88 -21.90 2.29
N SER A 259 10.30 -22.68 3.20
CA SER A 259 10.71 -22.75 4.62
C SER A 259 10.90 -21.36 5.26
N THR A 260 9.94 -20.47 5.03
CA THR A 260 10.04 -19.05 5.41
C THR A 260 9.62 -18.82 6.86
N SER A 261 10.48 -18.16 7.63
CA SER A 261 10.17 -17.79 9.03
C SER A 261 9.25 -16.56 9.10
N VAL A 262 8.17 -16.67 9.89
CA VAL A 262 7.20 -15.58 10.07
C VAL A 262 7.32 -14.97 11.46
N TYR A 263 7.17 -13.64 11.53
CA TYR A 263 7.30 -12.89 12.77
C TYR A 263 6.19 -11.86 12.92
N LEU A 264 5.68 -11.72 14.15
CA LEU A 264 4.84 -10.60 14.54
C LEU A 264 5.72 -9.52 15.17
N VAL A 265 5.65 -8.30 14.65
CA VAL A 265 6.41 -7.15 15.15
C VAL A 265 5.45 -6.06 15.60
N ASN A 266 5.41 -5.80 16.90
CA ASN A 266 4.64 -4.68 17.42
C ASN A 266 5.46 -3.38 17.31
N SER A 267 4.94 -2.39 16.58
CA SER A 267 5.50 -1.04 16.46
C SER A 267 4.63 0.04 17.11
N SER A 268 3.60 -0.32 17.89
CA SER A 268 2.81 0.64 18.64
C SER A 268 3.60 1.22 19.82
N PHE A 269 3.30 2.45 20.20
CA PHE A 269 3.73 3.03 21.47
C PHE A 269 2.81 2.53 22.58
N GLY A 270 3.39 1.93 23.61
CA GLY A 270 2.69 1.54 24.84
C GLY A 270 3.67 1.51 26.01
N PRO A 271 3.20 1.75 27.26
CA PRO A 271 4.07 1.67 28.43
C PRO A 271 4.68 0.27 28.53
N LYS A 272 5.92 0.20 29.00
CA LYS A 272 6.55 -1.07 29.37
C LYS A 272 5.73 -1.66 30.52
N VAL A 273 4.95 -2.70 30.22
CA VAL A 273 4.53 -3.69 31.21
C VAL A 273 5.57 -4.81 31.22
#